data_AF-A0A972X4P9-F1
#
_entry.id   AF-A0A972X4P9-F1
#
_cell.length_a   1.000
_cell.length_b   1.000
_cell.length_c   1.000
_cell.angle_alpha   90.00
_cell.angle_beta   90.00
_cell.angle_gamma   90.00
#
_symmetry.space_group_name_H-M   'P 1'
#
loop_
_entity.id
_entity.type
_entity.pdbx_description
1 polymer ?
#
loop_
_entity_poly.entity_id
_entity_poly.type
_entity_poly.pdbx_seq_one_letter_code
_entity_poly.pdbx_strand_id
1 'polypeptide(L)'
;MRLILLLVLYAFAASKNSTNQCGPGSHWVSAHHRRGYIKGDGTIVRETDVTAHCQKNPSDYGKWEPRLKNGIPKFWGSNIDKRAEWTAEERERLLEALGEIPDFLKEDFDRIYRMKNLDHSENPASVMGTTLVLYDAAFRSDQNLAQIITHEMAHRYLEKHEGEKESFRKAAKWIGSSKFQPGRPEDQFLRPNGMLSYHEDFADDMAAYIFRPESLKAKSPEIFQWMEKHIGPRLKRGGRK
;
A
#
# COMPACT_ATOMS: atom_id res chain seq x y z
N MET A 1 -56.52 49.07 27.71
CA MET A 1 -55.40 48.86 26.77
C MET A 1 -54.60 47.64 27.22
N ARG A 2 -54.82 46.49 26.60
CA ARG A 2 -54.04 45.26 26.82
C ARG A 2 -53.49 44.83 25.47
N LEU A 3 -52.18 44.86 25.30
CA LEU A 3 -51.50 44.12 24.25
C LEU A 3 -50.19 43.59 24.83
N ILE A 4 -50.24 42.37 25.36
CA ILE A 4 -49.05 41.60 25.76
C ILE A 4 -48.60 40.88 24.50
N LEU A 5 -47.49 41.31 23.94
CA LEU A 5 -46.86 40.70 22.77
C LEU A 5 -46.09 39.46 23.23
N LEU A 6 -46.71 38.28 23.05
CA LEU A 6 -46.08 36.97 23.26
C LEU A 6 -45.18 36.66 22.06
N LEU A 7 -43.89 36.93 22.22
CA LEU A 7 -42.83 36.47 21.31
C LEU A 7 -42.64 34.95 21.51
N VAL A 8 -43.28 34.16 20.65
CA VAL A 8 -43.02 32.72 20.53
C VAL A 8 -41.70 32.57 19.76
N LEU A 9 -40.61 32.41 20.51
CA LEU A 9 -39.32 31.95 19.99
C LEU A 9 -39.47 30.48 19.56
N TYR A 10 -39.76 30.26 18.27
CA TYR A 10 -39.53 28.97 17.65
C TYR A 10 -38.02 28.74 17.56
N ALA A 11 -37.47 28.11 18.59
CA ALA A 11 -36.17 27.47 18.49
C ALA A 11 -36.30 26.32 17.48
N PHE A 12 -35.88 26.57 16.24
CA PHE A 12 -35.49 25.49 15.36
C PHE A 12 -34.28 24.81 16.00
N ALA A 13 -34.54 23.81 16.83
CA ALA A 13 -33.56 22.78 17.08
C ALA A 13 -33.30 22.11 15.72
N ALA A 14 -32.30 22.61 15.00
CA ALA A 14 -31.69 21.86 13.93
C ALA A 14 -31.24 20.54 14.57
N SER A 15 -32.02 19.49 14.36
CA SER A 15 -31.61 18.11 14.54
C SER A 15 -30.23 18.01 13.90
N LYS A 16 -29.19 17.88 14.74
CA LYS A 16 -27.88 17.38 14.29
C LYS A 16 -28.15 15.96 13.80
N ASN A 17 -28.56 15.87 12.53
CA ASN A 17 -28.85 14.60 11.88
C ASN A 17 -27.67 13.68 12.12
N SER A 18 -28.02 12.48 12.59
CA SER A 18 -27.18 11.39 13.05
C SER A 18 -25.72 11.51 12.63
N THR A 19 -24.84 11.58 13.62
CA THR A 19 -23.45 11.16 13.50
C THR A 19 -23.37 9.98 12.53
N ASN A 20 -22.51 10.09 11.51
CA ASN A 20 -22.20 9.08 10.51
C ASN A 20 -21.75 7.76 11.17
N GLN A 21 -22.66 7.05 11.84
CA GLN A 21 -22.40 5.86 12.62
C GLN A 21 -22.84 4.66 11.80
N CYS A 22 -21.85 4.01 11.22
CA CYS A 22 -22.03 2.71 10.62
C CYS A 22 -22.22 1.66 11.71
N GLY A 23 -22.98 0.61 11.39
CA GLY A 23 -23.12 -0.53 12.28
C GLY A 23 -21.77 -1.23 12.55
N PRO A 24 -21.71 -2.11 13.57
CA PRO A 24 -20.50 -2.88 13.87
C PRO A 24 -19.93 -3.59 12.64
N GLY A 25 -18.61 -3.52 12.45
CA GLY A 25 -17.93 -4.15 11.31
C GLY A 25 -17.97 -3.35 10.00
N SER A 26 -18.45 -2.11 10.06
CA SER A 26 -18.47 -1.17 8.92
C SER A 26 -17.88 0.18 9.33
N HIS A 27 -17.43 0.95 8.34
CA HIS A 27 -16.95 2.31 8.50
C HIS A 27 -17.64 3.26 7.51
N TRP A 28 -17.59 4.54 7.83
CA TRP A 28 -18.18 5.57 6.99
C TRP A 28 -17.20 5.98 5.90
N VAL A 29 -17.64 5.85 4.65
CA VAL A 29 -16.95 6.36 3.47
C VAL A 29 -17.58 7.72 3.12
N SER A 30 -16.80 8.78 3.27
CA SER A 30 -17.23 10.12 2.86
C SER A 30 -17.39 10.22 1.34
N ALA A 31 -18.31 11.08 0.88
CA ALA A 31 -18.44 11.33 -0.54
C ALA A 31 -17.13 11.90 -1.10
N HIS A 32 -16.68 11.37 -2.24
CA HIS A 32 -15.47 11.81 -2.91
C HIS A 32 -15.48 11.42 -4.38
N HIS A 33 -14.71 12.15 -5.18
CA HIS A 33 -14.38 11.72 -6.53
C HIS A 33 -13.31 10.63 -6.47
N ARG A 34 -13.55 9.48 -7.09
CA ARG A 34 -12.60 8.37 -7.17
C ARG A 34 -12.08 8.28 -8.60
N ARG A 35 -10.78 8.49 -8.78
CA ARG A 35 -10.10 8.31 -10.06
C ARG A 35 -10.03 6.84 -10.42
N GLY A 36 -9.89 6.54 -11.71
CA GLY A 36 -9.62 5.18 -12.15
C GLY A 36 -8.27 4.66 -11.63
N TYR A 37 -8.18 3.36 -11.34
CA TYR A 37 -6.94 2.69 -10.90
C TYR A 37 -6.96 1.19 -11.19
N ILE A 38 -5.82 0.53 -10.97
CA ILE A 38 -5.63 -0.90 -11.19
C ILE A 38 -5.45 -1.60 -9.84
N LYS A 39 -6.24 -2.65 -9.59
CA LYS A 39 -6.11 -3.53 -8.41
C LYS A 39 -4.99 -4.54 -8.57
N GLY A 40 -4.58 -5.19 -7.48
CA GLY A 40 -3.58 -6.26 -7.42
C GLY A 40 -3.77 -7.35 -8.49
N ASP A 41 -5.01 -7.79 -8.70
CA ASP A 41 -5.38 -8.82 -9.67
C ASP A 41 -5.45 -8.33 -11.13
N GLY A 42 -5.17 -7.05 -11.39
CA GLY A 42 -5.26 -6.43 -12.71
C GLY A 42 -6.65 -5.85 -13.05
N THR A 43 -7.64 -5.97 -12.16
CA THR A 43 -8.96 -5.37 -12.36
C THR A 43 -8.85 -3.86 -12.52
N ILE A 44 -9.41 -3.32 -13.60
CA ILE A 44 -9.49 -1.88 -13.85
C ILE A 44 -10.74 -1.33 -13.16
N VAL A 45 -10.52 -0.48 -12.16
CA VAL A 45 -11.59 0.29 -11.51
C VAL A 45 -11.78 1.59 -12.28
N ARG A 46 -13.01 1.84 -12.73
CA ARG A 46 -13.36 3.06 -13.45
C ARG A 46 -13.55 4.24 -12.50
N GLU A 47 -13.25 5.41 -13.03
CA GLU A 47 -13.53 6.69 -12.40
C GLU A 47 -15.02 6.86 -12.13
N THR A 48 -15.37 7.39 -10.96
CA THR A 48 -16.76 7.61 -10.55
C THR A 48 -16.83 8.56 -9.34
N ASP A 49 -17.98 9.18 -9.14
CA ASP A 49 -18.28 9.89 -7.90
C ASP A 49 -18.90 8.93 -6.88
N VAL A 50 -18.22 8.78 -5.75
CA VAL A 50 -18.68 7.94 -4.65
C VAL A 50 -19.59 8.78 -3.77
N THR A 51 -20.86 8.38 -3.64
CA THR A 51 -21.77 8.95 -2.65
C THR A 51 -21.41 8.46 -1.25
N ALA A 52 -21.61 9.29 -0.23
CA ALA A 52 -21.30 8.89 1.13
C ALA A 52 -22.16 7.70 1.57
N HIS A 53 -21.53 6.67 2.15
CA HIS A 53 -22.20 5.44 2.55
C HIS A 53 -21.42 4.69 3.63
N CYS A 54 -22.06 3.70 4.25
CA CYS A 54 -21.37 2.74 5.10
C CYS A 54 -20.82 1.58 4.26
N GLN A 55 -19.53 1.31 4.42
CA GLN A 55 -18.85 0.20 3.75
C GLN A 55 -18.42 -0.84 4.79
N LYS A 56 -18.53 -2.12 4.44
CA LYS A 56 -17.98 -3.20 5.27
C LYS A 56 -16.47 -3.00 5.42
N ASN A 57 -15.97 -3.20 6.63
CA ASN A 57 -14.54 -3.09 6.89
C ASN A 57 -13.76 -4.09 6.02
N PRO A 58 -12.72 -3.64 5.27
CA PRO A 58 -11.78 -4.55 4.63
C PRO A 58 -11.03 -5.35 5.70
N SER A 59 -10.35 -6.41 5.26
CA SER A 59 -9.50 -7.20 6.15
C SER A 59 -8.52 -6.29 6.89
N ASP A 60 -8.35 -6.52 8.20
CA ASP A 60 -7.46 -5.76 9.07
C ASP A 60 -7.75 -4.25 9.18
N TYR A 61 -8.93 -3.76 8.79
CA TYR A 61 -9.26 -2.33 8.86
C TYR A 61 -8.94 -1.70 10.22
N GLY A 62 -9.41 -2.31 11.32
CA GLY A 62 -9.18 -1.79 12.68
C GLY A 62 -7.71 -1.81 13.12
N LYS A 63 -6.87 -2.62 12.46
CA LYS A 63 -5.42 -2.62 12.66
C LYS A 63 -4.75 -1.50 11.85
N TRP A 64 -5.22 -1.25 10.62
CA TRP A 64 -4.57 -0.33 9.69
C TRP A 64 -5.00 1.11 9.80
N GLU A 65 -6.28 1.39 9.99
CA GLU A 65 -6.82 2.75 10.06
C GLU A 65 -6.07 3.61 11.10
N PRO A 66 -5.79 3.11 12.33
CA PRO A 66 -5.07 3.91 13.32
C PRO A 66 -3.59 4.17 12.97
N ARG A 67 -3.02 3.41 12.02
CA ARG A 67 -1.62 3.51 11.57
C ARG A 67 -1.43 4.55 10.47
N LEU A 68 -2.51 5.04 9.88
CA LEU A 68 -2.48 6.13 8.89
C LEU A 68 -2.11 7.45 9.58
N LYS A 69 -0.99 8.04 9.18
CA LYS A 69 -0.48 9.30 9.73
C LYS A 69 -0.43 10.36 8.65
N ASN A 70 -0.86 11.57 9.00
CA ASN A 70 -0.57 12.78 8.22
C ASN A 70 0.81 13.32 8.62
N GLY A 71 1.43 14.09 7.73
CA GLY A 71 2.70 14.77 8.04
C GLY A 71 3.94 14.01 7.60
N ILE A 72 5.08 14.37 8.20
CA ILE A 72 6.40 13.86 7.83
C ILE A 72 6.90 12.99 9.00
N PRO A 73 7.42 11.77 8.74
CA PRO A 73 8.09 11.00 9.77
C PRO A 73 9.23 11.79 10.39
N LYS A 74 9.42 11.70 11.71
CA LYS A 74 10.40 12.52 12.46
C LYS A 74 11.83 12.48 11.89
N PHE A 75 12.19 11.36 11.26
CA PHE A 75 13.51 11.09 10.70
C PHE A 75 13.63 11.39 9.19
N TRP A 76 12.56 11.83 8.52
CA TRP A 76 12.54 12.12 7.07
C TRP A 76 12.94 13.57 6.74
N GLY A 77 13.40 14.33 7.75
CA GLY A 77 13.72 15.75 7.66
C GLY A 77 12.53 16.66 7.94
N SER A 78 12.77 17.97 7.89
CA SER A 78 11.81 19.02 8.28
C SER A 78 11.20 19.80 7.10
N ASN A 79 11.39 19.34 5.85
CA ASN A 79 10.91 20.08 4.68
C ASN A 79 9.37 20.02 4.59
N ILE A 80 8.74 21.05 5.14
CA ILE A 80 7.28 21.19 5.29
C ILE A 80 6.52 21.11 3.97
N ASP A 81 7.15 21.49 2.86
CA ASP A 81 6.52 21.48 1.53
C ASP A 81 6.17 20.06 1.08
N LYS A 82 6.78 19.05 1.71
CA LYS A 82 6.53 17.62 1.46
C LYS A 82 5.35 17.05 2.24
N ARG A 83 4.77 17.81 3.16
CA ARG A 83 3.61 17.35 3.94
C ARG A 83 2.41 17.18 3.00
N ALA A 84 1.77 16.02 3.11
CA ALA A 84 0.45 15.78 2.55
C ALA A 84 -0.48 15.26 3.65
N GLU A 85 -1.78 15.38 3.37
CA GLU A 85 -2.83 14.79 4.19
C GLU A 85 -3.57 13.77 3.35
N TRP A 86 -4.01 12.71 4.00
CA TRP A 86 -4.81 11.67 3.38
C TRP A 86 -6.16 12.22 2.90
N THR A 87 -6.43 12.11 1.60
CA THR A 87 -7.80 12.32 1.09
C THR A 87 -8.68 11.10 1.40
N ALA A 88 -10.01 11.25 1.32
CA ALA A 88 -10.92 10.11 1.47
C ALA A 88 -10.65 9.02 0.42
N GLU A 89 -10.48 9.42 -0.85
CA GLU A 89 -10.11 8.51 -1.94
C GLU A 89 -8.85 7.71 -1.63
N GLU A 90 -7.78 8.38 -1.19
CA GLU A 90 -6.48 7.73 -0.94
C GLU A 90 -6.55 6.76 0.25
N ARG A 91 -7.31 7.10 1.29
CA ARG A 91 -7.54 6.20 2.44
C ARG A 91 -8.23 4.93 1.99
N GLU A 92 -9.31 5.05 1.24
CA GLU A 92 -10.07 3.89 0.76
C GLU A 92 -9.22 3.01 -0.16
N ARG A 93 -8.50 3.62 -1.10
CA ARG A 93 -7.59 2.89 -2.00
C ARG A 93 -6.47 2.18 -1.23
N LEU A 94 -5.89 2.81 -0.20
CA LEU A 94 -4.86 2.18 0.61
C LEU A 94 -5.42 1.01 1.43
N LEU A 95 -6.57 1.18 2.07
CA LEU A 95 -7.17 0.13 2.89
C LEU A 95 -7.60 -1.08 2.04
N GLU A 96 -8.12 -0.84 0.84
CA GLU A 96 -8.38 -1.89 -0.14
C GLU A 96 -7.09 -2.61 -0.55
N ALA A 97 -6.05 -1.86 -0.94
CA ALA A 97 -4.76 -2.43 -1.33
C ALA A 97 -4.13 -3.26 -0.20
N LEU A 98 -4.19 -2.80 1.06
CA LEU A 98 -3.74 -3.56 2.21
C LEU A 98 -4.56 -4.84 2.44
N GLY A 99 -5.85 -4.83 2.10
CA GLY A 99 -6.70 -6.03 2.13
C GLY A 99 -6.25 -7.10 1.12
N GLU A 100 -5.62 -6.69 0.01
CA GLU A 100 -5.12 -7.60 -1.01
C GLU A 100 -3.77 -8.23 -0.61
N ILE A 101 -2.94 -7.59 0.22
CA ILE A 101 -1.61 -8.11 0.53
C ILE A 101 -1.71 -9.37 1.43
N PRO A 102 -0.81 -10.37 1.31
CA PRO A 102 -0.75 -11.49 2.25
C PRO A 102 -0.34 -11.08 3.66
N ASP A 103 -0.94 -11.69 4.68
CA ASP A 103 -0.75 -11.27 6.08
C ASP A 103 0.69 -11.39 6.59
N PHE A 104 1.46 -12.38 6.12
CA PHE A 104 2.85 -12.55 6.55
C PHE A 104 3.77 -11.37 6.15
N LEU A 105 3.37 -10.55 5.17
CA LEU A 105 4.09 -9.32 4.80
C LEU A 105 3.64 -8.10 5.60
N LYS A 106 2.45 -8.17 6.21
CA LYS A 106 1.78 -7.07 6.93
C LYS A 106 2.25 -6.86 8.36
N GLU A 107 3.04 -7.78 8.90
CA GLU A 107 3.33 -7.82 10.34
C GLU A 107 4.22 -6.67 10.82
N ASP A 108 4.91 -5.99 9.90
CA ASP A 108 6.09 -5.19 10.23
C ASP A 108 5.90 -3.68 10.22
N PHE A 109 4.71 -3.18 9.84
CA PHE A 109 4.50 -1.75 9.62
C PHE A 109 3.58 -1.15 10.65
N ASP A 110 4.08 -0.25 11.50
CA ASP A 110 3.31 0.40 12.56
C ASP A 110 2.73 1.76 12.11
N ARG A 111 3.29 2.35 11.05
CA ARG A 111 2.95 3.69 10.56
C ARG A 111 3.01 3.76 9.03
N ILE A 112 1.99 4.37 8.44
CA ILE A 112 1.93 4.68 7.01
C ILE A 112 1.68 6.17 6.85
N TYR A 113 2.64 6.88 6.27
CA TYR A 113 2.58 8.32 6.05
C TYR A 113 2.23 8.65 4.60
N ARG A 114 1.47 9.73 4.42
CA ARG A 114 1.23 10.37 3.12
C ARG A 114 2.11 11.59 2.97
N MET A 115 2.93 11.64 1.92
CA MET A 115 3.82 12.77 1.62
C MET A 115 3.74 13.16 0.15
N LYS A 116 4.00 14.42 -0.20
CA LYS A 116 4.13 14.80 -1.61
C LYS A 116 5.42 14.25 -2.21
N ASN A 117 5.44 14.04 -3.53
CA ASN A 117 6.67 13.74 -4.24
C ASN A 117 7.68 14.91 -4.07
N LEU A 118 8.98 14.59 -4.08
CA LEU A 118 10.00 15.58 -4.41
C LEU A 118 9.93 15.89 -5.92
N ASP A 119 10.24 17.12 -6.32
CA ASP A 119 10.11 17.65 -7.70
C ASP A 119 10.72 16.78 -8.82
N HIS A 120 11.50 15.74 -8.50
CA HIS A 120 12.15 14.84 -9.47
C HIS A 120 12.13 13.34 -9.10
N SER A 121 11.37 12.92 -8.07
CA SER A 121 11.31 11.51 -7.68
C SER A 121 10.08 10.81 -8.26
N GLU A 122 10.28 9.97 -9.27
CA GLU A 122 9.25 9.02 -9.73
C GLU A 122 8.99 7.88 -8.73
N ASN A 123 9.77 7.80 -7.65
CA ASN A 123 9.62 6.74 -6.65
C ASN A 123 8.26 6.85 -5.94
N PRO A 124 7.37 5.84 -6.06
CA PRO A 124 6.04 5.92 -5.48
C PRO A 124 6.01 5.72 -3.96
N ALA A 125 7.01 5.06 -3.39
CA ALA A 125 7.03 4.74 -1.96
C ALA A 125 8.46 4.66 -1.40
N SER A 126 8.55 4.60 -0.09
CA SER A 126 9.82 4.30 0.60
C SER A 126 9.54 3.69 1.96
N VAL A 127 10.45 2.86 2.43
CA VAL A 127 10.43 2.30 3.78
C VAL A 127 11.66 2.69 4.59
N MET A 128 11.46 3.00 5.88
CA MET A 128 12.55 2.97 6.87
C MET A 128 12.05 2.40 8.19
N GLY A 129 12.71 1.34 8.65
CA GLY A 129 12.26 0.57 9.81
C GLY A 129 10.82 0.07 9.59
N THR A 130 9.93 0.39 10.52
CA THR A 130 8.50 0.00 10.47
C THR A 130 7.60 1.05 9.82
N THR A 131 8.18 2.09 9.22
CA THR A 131 7.45 3.22 8.63
C THR A 131 7.46 3.14 7.11
N LEU A 132 6.26 3.08 6.53
CA LEU A 132 6.02 3.21 5.11
C LEU A 132 5.65 4.66 4.79
N VAL A 133 6.22 5.21 3.73
CA VAL A 133 5.85 6.50 3.17
C VAL A 133 5.31 6.26 1.76
N LEU A 134 4.10 6.76 1.49
CA LEU A 134 3.49 6.73 0.17
C LEU A 134 3.43 8.15 -0.40
N TYR A 135 3.93 8.29 -1.63
CA TYR A 135 3.98 9.57 -2.31
C TYR A 135 2.87 9.73 -3.36
N ASP A 136 2.79 10.90 -4.00
CA ASP A 136 1.77 11.18 -5.03
C ASP A 136 1.82 10.15 -6.17
N ALA A 137 3.04 9.73 -6.54
CA ALA A 137 3.26 8.73 -7.58
C ALA A 137 2.58 7.38 -7.27
N ALA A 138 2.40 6.99 -5.99
CA ALA A 138 1.72 5.75 -5.64
C ALA A 138 0.21 5.77 -5.96
N PHE A 139 -0.39 6.95 -6.07
CA PHE A 139 -1.83 7.12 -6.31
C PHE A 139 -2.17 7.48 -7.74
N ARG A 140 -1.22 7.44 -8.68
CA ARG A 140 -1.52 7.58 -10.12
C ARG A 140 -2.41 6.42 -10.59
N SER A 141 -3.16 6.64 -11.67
CA SER A 141 -4.15 5.70 -12.19
C SER A 141 -3.53 4.50 -12.91
N ASP A 142 -2.32 4.64 -13.42
CA ASP A 142 -1.51 3.63 -14.10
C ASP A 142 -0.74 2.72 -13.13
N GLN A 143 -0.85 2.99 -11.82
CA GLN A 143 -0.09 2.29 -10.78
C GLN A 143 -0.96 1.30 -10.01
N ASN A 144 -0.33 0.19 -9.61
CA ASN A 144 -0.93 -0.81 -8.74
C ASN A 144 -0.41 -0.60 -7.32
N LEU A 145 -1.25 -0.01 -6.46
CA LEU A 145 -0.87 0.37 -5.10
C LEU A 145 -0.50 -0.85 -4.24
N ALA A 146 -1.21 -1.98 -4.41
CA ALA A 146 -0.91 -3.21 -3.67
C ALA A 146 0.48 -3.79 -4.04
N GLN A 147 0.84 -3.73 -5.33
CA GLN A 147 2.19 -4.12 -5.79
C GLN A 147 3.28 -3.19 -5.23
N ILE A 148 3.05 -1.87 -5.24
CA ILE A 148 4.00 -0.88 -4.69
C ILE A 148 4.24 -1.15 -3.21
N ILE A 149 3.17 -1.28 -2.42
CA ILE A 149 3.29 -1.54 -0.99
C ILE A 149 3.99 -2.88 -0.74
N THR A 150 3.66 -3.91 -1.53
CA THR A 150 4.30 -5.23 -1.40
C THR A 150 5.79 -5.21 -1.68
N HIS A 151 6.23 -4.42 -2.67
CA HIS A 151 7.66 -4.18 -2.92
C HIS A 151 8.34 -3.60 -1.66
N GLU A 152 7.78 -2.54 -1.07
CA GLU A 152 8.34 -1.95 0.17
C GLU A 152 8.32 -2.92 1.36
N MET A 153 7.26 -3.73 1.49
CA MET A 153 7.16 -4.75 2.53
C MET A 153 8.17 -5.88 2.32
N ALA A 154 8.49 -6.22 1.08
CA ALA A 154 9.45 -7.26 0.74
C ALA A 154 10.88 -6.91 1.17
N HIS A 155 11.27 -5.63 1.12
CA HIS A 155 12.55 -5.17 1.69
C HIS A 155 12.65 -5.52 3.18
N ARG A 156 11.60 -5.23 3.97
CA ARG A 156 11.56 -5.57 5.40
C ARG A 156 11.56 -7.07 5.65
N TYR A 157 10.81 -7.80 4.84
CA TYR A 157 10.78 -9.25 4.92
C TYR A 157 12.18 -9.84 4.73
N LEU A 158 12.91 -9.41 3.70
CA LEU A 158 14.24 -9.94 3.39
C LEU A 158 15.26 -9.64 4.49
N GLU A 159 15.21 -8.44 5.08
CA GLU A 159 16.08 -8.07 6.22
C GLU A 159 15.88 -8.98 7.44
N LYS A 160 14.67 -9.48 7.67
CA LYS A 160 14.38 -10.36 8.82
C LYS A 160 14.70 -11.83 8.55
N HIS A 161 14.74 -12.22 7.29
CA HIS A 161 14.90 -13.61 6.87
C HIS A 161 16.27 -13.82 6.20
N GLU A 162 17.35 -13.62 6.96
CA GLU A 162 18.73 -13.73 6.47
C GLU A 162 19.02 -15.10 5.79
N GLY A 163 18.40 -16.18 6.26
CA GLY A 163 18.51 -17.49 5.61
C GLY A 163 17.89 -17.53 4.21
N GLU A 164 16.79 -16.82 3.99
CA GLU A 164 16.15 -16.70 2.68
C GLU A 164 16.90 -15.71 1.79
N LYS A 165 17.46 -14.65 2.37
CA LYS A 165 18.30 -13.68 1.66
C LYS A 165 19.47 -14.32 0.95
N GLU A 166 20.26 -15.14 1.65
CA GLU A 166 21.40 -15.83 1.03
C GLU A 166 20.95 -16.89 0.01
N SER A 167 19.83 -17.57 0.28
CA SER A 167 19.26 -18.55 -0.65
C SER A 167 18.76 -17.89 -1.94
N PHE A 168 18.04 -16.77 -1.83
CA PHE A 168 17.57 -15.98 -2.96
C PHE A 168 18.75 -15.46 -3.76
N ARG A 169 19.77 -14.89 -3.11
CA ARG A 169 20.98 -14.38 -3.76
C ARG A 169 21.62 -15.43 -4.68
N LYS A 170 21.71 -16.68 -4.22
CA LYS A 170 22.22 -17.80 -5.01
C LYS A 170 21.29 -18.14 -6.18
N ALA A 171 19.98 -18.20 -5.95
CA ALA A 171 18.99 -18.51 -6.99
C ALA A 171 18.93 -17.43 -8.09
N ALA A 172 19.00 -16.16 -7.68
CA ALA A 172 19.03 -15.00 -8.56
C ALA A 172 20.44 -14.71 -9.13
N LYS A 173 21.42 -15.59 -8.88
CA LYS A 173 22.78 -15.55 -9.43
C LYS A 173 23.52 -14.22 -9.15
N TRP A 174 23.32 -13.62 -7.99
CA TRP A 174 24.06 -12.41 -7.61
C TRP A 174 25.50 -12.74 -7.17
N ILE A 175 26.48 -12.07 -7.80
CA ILE A 175 27.91 -12.34 -7.65
C ILE A 175 28.55 -11.29 -6.74
N GLY A 176 29.55 -11.69 -5.97
CA GLY A 176 30.34 -10.80 -5.10
C GLY A 176 29.84 -10.78 -3.65
N SER A 177 30.65 -10.21 -2.76
CA SER A 177 30.37 -10.07 -1.32
C SER A 177 30.26 -8.61 -0.86
N SER A 178 30.90 -7.68 -1.58
CA SER A 178 30.96 -6.24 -1.22
C SER A 178 30.35 -5.30 -2.25
N LYS A 179 30.41 -5.66 -3.55
CA LYS A 179 29.73 -4.98 -4.65
C LYS A 179 28.98 -6.02 -5.44
N PHE A 180 27.74 -6.28 -5.03
CA PHE A 180 26.91 -7.29 -5.68
C PHE A 180 26.69 -6.90 -7.14
N GLN A 181 27.00 -7.82 -8.05
CA GLN A 181 26.78 -7.67 -9.48
C GLN A 181 25.74 -8.70 -9.95
N PRO A 182 24.85 -8.33 -10.87
CA PRO A 182 23.90 -9.27 -11.44
C PRO A 182 24.67 -10.32 -12.25
N GLY A 183 24.51 -11.60 -11.93
CA GLY A 183 25.08 -12.71 -12.70
C GLY A 183 24.10 -13.35 -13.69
N ARG A 184 22.93 -12.73 -13.88
CA ARG A 184 21.94 -13.10 -14.88
C ARG A 184 21.77 -11.98 -15.92
N PRO A 185 21.36 -12.29 -17.16
CA PRO A 185 21.12 -11.29 -18.21
C PRO A 185 20.07 -10.23 -17.82
N GLU A 186 20.18 -9.02 -18.39
CA GLU A 186 19.29 -7.88 -18.12
C GLU A 186 17.80 -8.17 -18.42
N ASP A 187 17.52 -8.93 -19.48
CA ASP A 187 16.14 -9.30 -19.88
C ASP A 187 15.45 -10.23 -18.87
N GLN A 188 16.20 -10.83 -17.95
CA GLN A 188 15.68 -11.61 -16.84
C GLN A 188 15.27 -10.77 -15.64
N PHE A 189 15.49 -9.45 -15.63
CA PHE A 189 14.99 -8.58 -14.57
C PHE A 189 13.60 -8.05 -14.91
N LEU A 190 12.72 -7.94 -13.90
CA LEU A 190 11.38 -7.38 -14.10
C LEU A 190 11.43 -5.90 -14.46
N ARG A 191 12.34 -5.15 -13.82
CA ARG A 191 12.56 -3.72 -14.02
C ARG A 191 14.06 -3.41 -14.01
N PRO A 192 14.50 -2.33 -14.67
CA PRO A 192 15.91 -1.90 -14.63
C PRO A 192 16.45 -1.69 -13.20
N ASN A 193 15.62 -1.14 -12.29
CA ASN A 193 16.03 -0.92 -10.90
C ASN A 193 16.33 -2.20 -10.13
N GLY A 194 15.76 -3.35 -10.53
CA GLY A 194 16.10 -4.65 -9.94
C GLY A 194 17.57 -5.01 -10.12
N MET A 195 18.25 -4.49 -11.14
CA MET A 195 19.69 -4.71 -11.36
C MET A 195 20.59 -3.89 -10.42
N LEU A 196 20.03 -2.94 -9.67
CA LEU A 196 20.81 -2.10 -8.76
C LEU A 196 21.25 -2.88 -7.51
N SER A 197 20.43 -3.82 -7.05
CA SER A 197 20.77 -4.70 -5.94
C SER A 197 19.83 -5.91 -5.85
N TYR A 198 20.30 -6.98 -5.20
CA TYR A 198 19.45 -8.14 -4.91
C TYR A 198 18.25 -7.82 -3.99
N HIS A 199 18.30 -6.71 -3.24
CA HIS A 199 17.17 -6.25 -2.44
C HIS A 199 16.03 -5.72 -3.32
N GLU A 200 16.36 -4.84 -4.26
CA GLU A 200 15.40 -4.32 -5.26
C GLU A 200 14.86 -5.46 -6.13
N ASP A 201 15.74 -6.37 -6.53
CA ASP A 201 15.39 -7.56 -7.29
C ASP A 201 14.37 -8.45 -6.55
N PHE A 202 14.67 -8.78 -5.30
CA PHE A 202 13.77 -9.57 -4.46
C PHE A 202 12.42 -8.88 -4.27
N ALA A 203 12.43 -7.56 -4.05
CA ALA A 203 11.21 -6.81 -3.83
C ALA A 203 10.30 -6.77 -5.07
N ASP A 204 10.91 -6.66 -6.27
CA ASP A 204 10.21 -6.78 -7.55
C ASP A 204 9.65 -8.17 -7.78
N ASP A 205 10.50 -9.19 -7.57
CA ASP A 205 10.14 -10.59 -7.78
C ASP A 205 9.04 -11.02 -6.80
N MET A 206 9.08 -10.57 -5.53
CA MET A 206 8.03 -10.84 -4.54
C MET A 206 6.69 -10.21 -4.96
N ALA A 207 6.69 -8.94 -5.35
CA ALA A 207 5.47 -8.26 -5.80
C ALA A 207 4.90 -8.92 -7.07
N ALA A 208 5.75 -9.27 -8.03
CA ALA A 208 5.32 -9.98 -9.23
C ALA A 208 4.82 -11.39 -8.92
N TYR A 209 5.47 -12.14 -8.04
CA TYR A 209 5.01 -13.48 -7.65
C TYR A 209 3.59 -13.45 -7.05
N ILE A 210 3.26 -12.44 -6.25
CA ILE A 210 1.96 -12.33 -5.58
C ILE A 210 0.84 -11.87 -6.51
N PHE A 211 1.13 -10.95 -7.45
CA PHE A 211 0.11 -10.25 -8.24
C PHE A 211 0.16 -10.54 -9.74
N ARG A 212 1.32 -10.90 -10.28
CA ARG A 212 1.56 -11.18 -11.71
C ARG A 212 2.49 -12.38 -11.90
N PRO A 213 2.19 -13.56 -11.30
CA PRO A 213 3.12 -14.70 -11.25
C PRO A 213 3.60 -15.15 -12.64
N GLU A 214 2.75 -15.07 -13.65
CA GLU A 214 3.11 -15.43 -15.03
C GLU A 214 4.20 -14.52 -15.61
N SER A 215 4.24 -13.24 -15.25
CA SER A 215 5.30 -12.32 -15.69
C SER A 215 6.65 -12.71 -15.11
N LEU A 216 6.69 -13.09 -13.82
CA LEU A 216 7.92 -13.57 -13.18
C LEU A 216 8.34 -14.92 -13.76
N LYS A 217 7.39 -15.83 -13.95
CA LYS A 217 7.65 -17.16 -14.54
C LYS A 217 8.22 -17.06 -15.94
N ALA A 218 7.73 -16.12 -16.76
CA ALA A 218 8.22 -15.89 -18.11
C ALA A 218 9.63 -15.27 -18.14
N LYS A 219 9.89 -14.25 -17.31
CA LYS A 219 11.18 -13.55 -17.30
C LYS A 219 12.27 -14.28 -16.52
N SER A 220 11.92 -14.95 -15.42
CA SER A 220 12.85 -15.50 -14.44
C SER A 220 12.34 -16.84 -13.87
N PRO A 221 12.22 -17.90 -14.69
CA PRO A 221 11.62 -19.17 -14.26
C PRO A 221 12.32 -19.81 -13.06
N GLU A 222 13.64 -19.69 -12.94
CA GLU A 222 14.40 -20.19 -11.78
C GLU A 222 14.02 -19.46 -10.48
N ILE A 223 13.81 -18.15 -10.54
CA ILE A 223 13.36 -17.37 -9.38
C ILE A 223 11.90 -17.66 -9.06
N PHE A 224 11.06 -17.82 -10.07
CA PHE A 224 9.68 -18.25 -9.86
C PHE A 224 9.62 -19.58 -9.09
N GLN A 225 10.44 -20.56 -9.47
CA GLN A 225 10.54 -21.83 -8.74
C GLN A 225 11.05 -21.64 -7.30
N TRP A 226 12.00 -20.73 -7.10
CA TRP A 226 12.46 -20.38 -5.75
C TRP A 226 11.32 -19.78 -4.91
N MET A 227 10.55 -18.84 -5.47
CA MET A 227 9.39 -18.23 -4.80
C MET A 227 8.31 -19.27 -4.49
N GLU A 228 7.99 -20.18 -5.42
CA GLU A 228 7.06 -21.29 -5.17
C GLU A 228 7.49 -22.14 -3.97
N LYS A 229 8.78 -22.45 -3.87
CA LYS A 229 9.33 -23.27 -2.80
C LYS A 229 9.37 -22.54 -1.45
N HIS A 230 9.78 -21.28 -1.43
CA HIS A 230 10.05 -20.55 -0.19
C HIS A 230 8.87 -19.67 0.25
N ILE A 231 8.19 -19.01 -0.68
CA ILE A 231 7.10 -18.07 -0.39
C ILE A 231 5.73 -18.72 -0.56
N GLY A 232 5.55 -19.59 -1.56
CA GLY A 232 4.30 -20.30 -1.84
C GLY A 232 3.62 -20.95 -0.62
N PRO A 233 4.35 -21.65 0.27
CA PRO A 233 3.77 -22.23 1.47
C PRO A 233 3.14 -21.20 2.42
N ARG A 234 3.67 -19.96 2.46
CA ARG A 234 3.17 -18.88 3.31
C ARG A 234 1.87 -18.28 2.77
N LEU A 235 1.77 -18.14 1.45
CA LEU A 235 0.53 -17.70 0.78
C LEU A 235 -0.63 -18.66 1.06
N LYS A 236 -0.37 -19.98 1.03
CA LYS A 236 -1.39 -21.01 1.30
C LYS A 236 -1.87 -21.01 2.75
N ARG A 237 -0.98 -20.72 3.72
CA ARG A 237 -1.34 -20.61 5.14
C ARG A 237 -2.14 -19.35 5.46
N GLY A 238 -1.93 -18.27 4.70
CA GLY A 238 -2.65 -17.00 4.83
C GLY A 238 -4.07 -17.00 4.27
N GLY A 239 -4.60 -18.14 3.82
CA GLY A 239 -6.04 -18.27 3.55
C GLY A 239 -6.56 -17.67 2.23
N ARG A 240 -5.71 -17.45 1.22
CA ARG A 240 -6.21 -17.31 -0.15
C ARG A 240 -6.64 -18.69 -0.67
N LYS A 241 -7.93 -19.00 -0.54
CA LYS A 241 -8.61 -20.00 -1.38
C LYS A 241 -8.84 -19.42 -2.76
#